data_AF-A0A432K290-F1
#
_entry.id   AF-A0A432K290-F1
#
_cell.length_a   1.000
_cell.length_b   1.000
_cell.length_c   1.000
_cell.angle_alpha   90.00
_cell.angle_beta   90.00
_cell.angle_gamma   90.00
#
_symmetry.space_group_name_H-M   'P 1'
#
loop_
_entity.id
_entity.type
_entity.pdbx_description
1 polymer ?
#
loop_
_entity_poly.entity_id
_entity_poly.type
_entity_poly.pdbx_seq_one_letter_code
_entity_poly.pdbx_strand_id
1 'polypeptide(L)' 'MTATANQNPEQIARDRIDQMLMDAGWLVQDKSKVNLSAGLGIAVREYQTDIGSADYVLFVNRKPVGVIEAKR' A
#
# COMPACT_ATOMS: atom_id res chain seq x y z
N MET A 1 -2.69 18.87 17.12
CA MET A 1 -3.92 18.10 17.42
C MET A 1 -3.90 16.84 16.58
N THR A 2 -3.34 15.74 17.11
CA THR A 2 -3.42 14.43 16.46
C THR A 2 -4.21 13.54 17.41
N ALA A 3 -5.45 13.25 17.01
CA ALA A 3 -6.31 12.33 17.72
C ALA A 3 -5.58 10.99 17.87
N THR A 4 -5.43 10.53 19.10
CA THR A 4 -5.01 9.16 19.40
C THR A 4 -6.10 8.25 18.85
N ALA A 5 -5.89 7.73 17.64
CA ALA A 5 -6.86 6.88 16.99
C ALA A 5 -6.96 5.56 17.78
N ASN A 6 -8.19 5.07 17.98
CA ASN A 6 -8.46 3.72 18.44
C ASN A 6 -7.97 2.73 17.37
N GLN A 7 -6.65 2.50 17.31
CA GLN A 7 -6.03 1.66 16.28
C GLN A 7 -6.04 0.21 16.71
N ASN A 8 -6.63 -0.64 15.87
CA ASN A 8 -6.54 -2.08 16.04
C ASN A 8 -5.14 -2.58 15.60
N PRO A 9 -4.74 -3.81 15.97
CA PRO A 9 -3.43 -4.36 15.60
C PRO A 9 -3.17 -4.39 14.08
N GLU A 10 -4.22 -4.54 13.28
CA GLU A 10 -4.14 -4.54 11.82
C GLU A 10 -3.75 -3.16 11.27
N GLN A 11 -4.32 -2.08 11.84
CA GLN A 11 -3.98 -0.70 11.46
C GLN A 11 -2.53 -0.38 11.82
N ILE A 12 -2.05 -0.82 13.00
CA ILE A 12 -0.64 -0.64 13.39
C ILE A 12 0.29 -1.39 12.42
N ALA A 13 -0.07 -2.60 12.01
CA ALA A 13 0.70 -3.35 11.02
C ALA A 13 0.72 -2.62 9.67
N ARG A 14 -0.42 -2.08 9.23
CA ARG A 14 -0.55 -1.32 7.99
C ARG A 14 0.29 -0.05 8.00
N ASP A 15 0.24 0.73 9.08
CA ASP A 15 1.04 1.95 9.23
C ASP A 15 2.55 1.65 9.18
N ARG A 16 2.99 0.53 9.75
CA ARG A 16 4.38 0.08 9.67
C ARG A 16 4.78 -0.29 8.24
N ILE A 17 3.95 -1.04 7.54
CA ILE A 17 4.23 -1.45 6.15
C ILE A 17 4.27 -0.21 5.24
N ASP A 18 3.34 0.72 5.41
CA ASP A 18 3.32 1.98 4.68
C ASP A 18 4.60 2.78 4.91
N GLN A 19 5.05 2.89 6.16
CA GLN A 19 6.29 3.57 6.49
C GLN A 19 7.49 2.90 5.81
N MET A 20 7.59 1.57 5.87
CA MET A 20 8.67 0.82 5.21
C MET A 20 8.66 1.02 3.69
N LEU A 21 7.48 1.05 3.06
CA LEU A 21 7.34 1.30 1.63
C LEU A 21 7.77 2.73 1.27
N MET A 22 7.34 3.72 2.03
CA MET A 22 7.73 5.12 1.84
C MET A 22 9.25 5.32 2.02
N ASP A 23 9.84 4.70 3.04
CA ASP A 23 11.29 4.75 3.30
C ASP A 23 12.08 4.09 2.17
N ALA A 24 11.52 3.07 1.53
CA ALA A 24 12.09 2.43 0.33
C ALA A 24 11.79 3.18 -0.98
N GLY A 25 11.18 4.37 -0.92
CA GLY A 25 10.94 5.24 -2.06
C GLY A 25 9.67 4.94 -2.85
N TRP A 26 8.74 4.15 -2.32
CA TRP A 26 7.44 3.89 -2.94
C TRP A 26 6.44 5.00 -2.61
N LEU A 27 5.69 5.42 -3.61
CA LEU A 27 4.50 6.24 -3.40
C LEU A 27 3.33 5.34 -3.05
N VAL A 28 2.93 5.34 -1.77
CA VAL A 28 1.79 4.57 -1.29
C VAL A 28 0.49 5.31 -1.62
N GLN A 29 -0.45 4.59 -2.24
CA GLN A 29 -1.73 5.12 -2.67
C GLN A 29 -2.88 4.20 -2.27
N ASP A 30 -4.03 4.81 -2.00
CA ASP A 30 -5.27 4.10 -1.72
C ASP A 30 -5.96 3.66 -3.02
N LYS A 31 -6.65 2.52 -3.02
CA LYS A 31 -7.37 1.99 -4.20
C LYS A 31 -8.36 2.98 -4.81
N SER A 32 -8.91 3.89 -4.01
CA SER A 32 -9.88 4.89 -4.45
C SER A 32 -9.25 6.06 -5.23
N LYS A 33 -7.92 6.22 -5.17
CA LYS A 33 -7.20 7.37 -5.73
C LYS A 33 -5.90 6.95 -6.42
N VAL A 34 -5.98 5.90 -7.24
CA VAL A 34 -4.81 5.36 -7.94
C VAL A 34 -4.41 6.25 -9.11
N ASN A 35 -3.19 6.77 -9.06
CA ASN A 35 -2.46 7.40 -10.13
C ASN A 35 -1.10 6.70 -10.30
N LEU A 36 -1.06 5.72 -11.20
CA LEU A 36 0.17 4.97 -11.52
C LEU A 36 1.26 5.84 -12.19
N SER A 37 0.93 7.06 -12.60
CA SER A 37 1.87 8.00 -13.22
C SER A 37 2.46 9.00 -12.22
N ALA A 38 2.12 8.89 -10.93
CA ALA A 38 2.59 9.83 -9.90
C ALA A 38 4.10 9.70 -9.59
N GLY A 39 4.73 8.60 -10.01
CA GLY A 39 6.16 8.34 -9.79
C GLY A 39 6.60 7.03 -10.42
N LEU A 40 7.88 6.69 -10.25
CA LEU A 40 8.46 5.47 -10.80
C LEU A 40 7.96 4.21 -10.07
N GLY A 41 7.91 4.25 -8.75
CA GLY A 41 7.45 3.16 -7.88
C GLY A 41 6.16 3.53 -7.15
N ILE A 42 5.08 2.78 -7.39
CA ILE A 42 3.77 2.99 -6.77
C ILE A 42 3.33 1.74 -6.03
N ALA A 43 2.93 1.87 -4.77
CA ALA A 43 2.33 0.79 -3.99
C ALA A 43 0.86 1.11 -3.76
N VAL A 44 -0.05 0.27 -4.24
CA VAL A 44 -1.50 0.48 -4.10
C VAL A 44 -2.05 -0.45 -3.02
N ARG A 45 -2.67 0.11 -1.99
CA ARG A 45 -3.32 -0.62 -0.90
C ARG A 45 -4.62 -1.30 -1.35
N GLU A 46 -4.93 -2.45 -0.75
CA GLU A 46 -6.21 -3.17 -0.84
C GLU A 46 -6.71 -3.34 -2.28
N TYR A 47 -5.82 -3.77 -3.18
CA TYR A 47 -6.17 -3.90 -4.59
C TYR A 47 -6.92 -5.21 -4.82
N GLN A 48 -8.13 -5.10 -5.35
CA GLN A 48 -8.92 -6.25 -5.75
C GLN A 48 -8.40 -6.78 -7.08
N THR A 49 -7.90 -8.01 -7.09
CA THR A 49 -7.49 -8.73 -8.31
C THR A 49 -8.53 -9.78 -8.69
N ASP A 50 -8.48 -10.29 -9.92
CA ASP A 50 -9.40 -11.31 -10.43
C ASP A 50 -9.35 -12.64 -9.65
N ILE A 51 -8.29 -12.87 -8.86
CA ILE A 51 -8.06 -14.10 -8.09
C ILE A 51 -8.10 -13.90 -6.57
N GLY A 52 -8.35 -12.67 -6.08
CA GLY A 52 -8.40 -12.35 -4.65
C GLY A 52 -7.97 -10.92 -4.33
N SER A 53 -8.16 -10.50 -3.08
CA SER A 53 -7.66 -9.21 -2.59
C SER A 53 -6.19 -9.36 -2.19
N ALA A 54 -5.34 -8.44 -2.64
CA ALA A 54 -3.97 -8.30 -2.14
C ALA A 54 -3.90 -7.06 -1.22
N ASP A 55 -3.11 -7.15 -0.13
CA ASP A 55 -2.93 -5.99 0.77
C ASP A 55 -2.21 -4.85 0.06
N TYR A 56 -1.20 -5.16 -0.77
CA TYR A 56 -0.57 -4.18 -1.65
C TYR A 56 -0.23 -4.78 -3.01
N VAL A 57 -0.39 -3.97 -4.06
CA VAL A 57 0.14 -4.25 -5.40
C VAL A 57 1.20 -3.20 -5.75
N LEU A 58 2.36 -3.68 -6.17
CA LEU A 58 3.51 -2.85 -6.50
C LEU A 58 3.61 -2.65 -8.01
N PHE A 59 3.82 -1.40 -8.43
CA PHE A 59 4.01 -1.02 -9.82
C PHE A 59 5.32 -0.27 -10.01
N VAL A 60 6.11 -0.69 -11.01
CA VAL A 60 7.26 0.07 -11.50
C VAL A 60 6.99 0.50 -12.93
N ASN A 61 7.10 1.81 -13.20
CA ASN A 61 6.79 2.39 -14.51
C ASN A 61 5.42 1.90 -15.04
N ARG A 62 4.40 1.95 -14.18
CA ARG A 62 3.01 1.54 -14.46
C ARG A 62 2.82 0.05 -14.77
N LYS A 63 3.85 -0.79 -14.59
CA LYS A 63 3.75 -2.24 -14.76
C LYS A 63 3.71 -2.93 -13.40
N PRO A 64 2.81 -3.89 -13.17
CA PRO A 64 2.80 -4.64 -11.92
C PRO A 64 4.09 -5.46 -11.81
N VAL A 65 4.73 -5.43 -10.65
CA VAL A 65 5.98 -6.15 -10.38
C VAL A 65 5.89 -7.12 -9.21
N GLY A 66 4.85 -7.01 -8.38
CA GLY A 66 4.65 -7.92 -7.26
C GLY A 66 3.48 -7.52 -6.37
N VAL A 67 3.22 -8.37 -5.37
CA VAL A 67 2.23 -8.16 -4.34
C VAL A 67 2.86 -8.34 -2.96
N ILE A 68 2.34 -7.63 -1.97
CA ILE A 68 2.68 -7.84 -0.55
C ILE A 68 1.42 -8.28 0.16
N GLU A 69 1.52 -9.39 0.89
CA GLU A 69 0.47 -9.90 1.77
C GLU A 69 0.90 -9.65 3.21
N ALA A 70 0.15 -8.80 3.93
CA ALA A 70 0.42 -8.53 5.33
C ALA A 70 0.14 -9.80 6.15
N LYS A 71 1.10 -10.18 6.98
CA LYS A 71 0.91 -11.28 7.94
C LYS A 71 0.62 -10.71 9.32
N ARG A 72 -0.27 -11.40 10.03
CA ARG A 72 -0.57 -11.15 11.44
C ARG A 72 0.59 -11.61 12.31
#